data_AF-A0A377VAM5-F1
#
_entry.id   AF-A0A377VAM5-F1
#
_cell.length_a   1.000
_cell.length_b   1.000
_cell.length_c   1.000
_cell.angle_alpha   90.00
_cell.angle_beta   90.00
_cell.angle_gamma   90.00
#
_symmetry.space_group_name_H-M   'P 1'
#
loop_
_entity.id
_entity.type
_entity.pdbx_description
1 polymer ?
#
loop_
_entity_poly.entity_id
_entity_poly.type
_entity_poly.pdbx_seq_one_letter_code
_entity_poly.pdbx_strand_id
1 'polypeptide(L)'
;MGRSLPFLVLMAAIIPFTYWLTGTTIGIPAAVVPMIAAGVPFFGRLVENALRELPAEVTAVGVVCGGSRWQIIASAQLSEAMPALVAAVTLNLVSMIEYSAIAGTIGAGGIGYLAVVYGYQRFDNHIMIATIVALIATIQLIQFLGDRLVNRLRHTQGNLV
;
A
#
# COMPACT_ATOMS: atom_id res chain seq x y z
N MET A 1 14.03 -1.19 -10.77
CA MET A 1 14.97 -0.23 -10.19
C MET A 1 14.53 0.33 -8.83
N GLY A 2 13.23 0.50 -8.53
CA GLY A 2 12.75 0.92 -7.18
C GLY A 2 12.74 -0.15 -6.08
N ARG A 3 13.55 -1.21 -6.19
CA ARG A 3 13.62 -2.33 -5.22
C ARG A 3 14.94 -2.39 -4.46
N SER A 4 15.90 -1.58 -4.87
CA SER A 4 17.30 -1.72 -4.45
C SER A 4 17.55 -1.14 -3.06
N LEU A 5 16.65 -0.27 -2.58
CA LEU A 5 16.80 0.44 -1.32
C LEU A 5 15.74 -0.05 -0.35
N PRO A 6 16.11 -0.82 0.69
CA PRO A 6 15.23 -1.11 1.81
C PRO A 6 14.64 0.20 2.35
N PHE A 7 13.36 0.18 2.75
CA PHE A 7 12.62 1.37 3.20
C PHE A 7 13.40 2.18 4.26
N LEU A 8 14.00 1.49 5.25
CA LEU A 8 14.82 2.11 6.28
C LEU A 8 16.01 2.88 5.71
N VAL A 9 16.69 2.32 4.71
CA VAL A 9 17.84 2.94 4.04
C VAL A 9 17.39 4.13 3.19
N LEU A 10 16.28 4.00 2.45
CA LEU A 10 15.70 5.11 1.70
C LEU A 10 15.32 6.27 2.61
N MET A 11 14.69 5.96 3.75
CA MET A 11 14.29 6.95 4.75
C MET A 11 15.50 7.72 5.28
N ALA A 12 16.60 7.02 5.59
CA ALA A 12 17.85 7.68 5.99
C ALA A 12 18.47 8.52 4.87
N ALA A 13 18.44 8.02 3.62
CA ALA A 13 19.04 8.70 2.47
C ALA A 13 18.31 9.99 2.07
N ILE A 14 16.99 10.08 2.30
CA ILE A 14 16.18 11.22 1.90
C ILE A 14 16.00 12.28 3.01
N ILE A 15 16.67 12.12 4.17
CA ILE A 15 16.66 13.10 5.27
C ILE A 15 16.93 14.54 4.81
N PRO A 16 17.99 14.86 4.03
CA PRO A 16 18.26 16.26 3.65
C PRO A 16 17.13 16.85 2.80
N PHE A 17 16.55 16.06 1.91
CA PHE A 17 15.40 16.47 1.10
C PHE A 17 14.13 16.64 1.96
N THR A 18 13.92 15.73 2.91
CA THR A 18 12.79 15.77 3.85
C THR A 18 12.84 17.02 4.72
N TYR A 19 14.02 17.37 5.24
CA TYR A 19 14.21 18.61 6.00
C TYR A 19 13.97 19.85 5.14
N TRP A 20 14.49 19.87 3.91
CA TRP A 20 14.26 20.97 2.98
C TRP A 20 12.76 21.18 2.67
N LEU A 21 11.99 20.10 2.55
CA LEU A 21 10.56 20.16 2.21
C LEU A 21 9.67 20.47 3.42
N THR A 22 9.98 19.90 4.59
CA THR A 22 9.08 19.90 5.76
C THR A 22 9.57 20.77 6.92
N GLY A 23 10.82 21.22 6.89
CA GLY A 23 11.47 21.97 7.97
C GLY A 23 11.80 21.13 9.21
N THR A 24 11.58 19.81 9.18
CA THR A 24 11.84 18.90 10.30
C THR A 24 12.36 17.55 9.80
N THR A 25 13.12 16.85 10.64
CA THR A 25 13.57 15.47 10.41
C THR A 25 12.83 14.44 11.27
N ILE A 26 11.95 14.90 12.17
CA ILE A 26 11.23 14.09 13.15
C ILE A 26 9.73 14.41 13.08
N GLY A 27 8.90 13.44 13.46
CA GLY A 27 7.45 13.55 13.51
C GLY A 27 6.76 13.12 12.23
N ILE A 28 5.43 13.18 12.26
CA ILE A 28 4.56 12.75 11.15
C ILE A 28 4.90 13.47 9.83
N PRO A 29 5.13 14.81 9.80
CA PRO A 29 5.44 15.51 8.55
C PRO A 29 6.70 14.97 7.87
N ALA A 30 7.76 14.69 8.64
CA ALA A 30 9.00 14.13 8.12
C ALA A 30 8.83 12.69 7.63
N ALA A 31 8.01 11.88 8.30
CA ALA A 31 7.80 10.48 7.96
C ALA A 31 7.02 10.26 6.66
N VAL A 32 6.09 11.17 6.33
CA VAL A 32 5.24 11.04 5.13
C VAL A 32 6.07 11.10 3.84
N VAL A 33 7.13 11.90 3.79
CA VAL A 33 7.98 12.09 2.60
C VAL A 33 8.62 10.78 2.10
N PRO A 34 9.42 10.04 2.91
CA PRO A 34 9.98 8.75 2.50
C PRO A 34 8.90 7.70 2.27
N MET A 35 7.79 7.73 3.01
CA MET A 35 6.67 6.81 2.81
C MET A 35 6.04 6.96 1.42
N ILE A 36 5.82 8.19 0.95
CA ILE A 36 5.34 8.46 -0.41
C ILE A 36 6.38 8.03 -1.44
N ALA A 37 7.65 8.37 -1.23
CA ALA A 37 8.73 8.01 -2.15
C ALA A 37 8.89 6.49 -2.34
N ALA A 38 8.65 5.70 -1.30
CA ALA A 38 8.62 4.23 -1.37
C ALA A 38 7.28 3.70 -1.91
N GLY A 39 6.16 4.27 -1.46
CA GLY A 39 4.81 3.79 -1.72
C GLY A 39 4.38 3.94 -3.17
N VAL A 40 4.71 5.07 -3.82
CA VAL A 40 4.33 5.33 -5.22
C VAL A 40 4.86 4.27 -6.19
N PRO A 41 6.17 3.96 -6.25
CA PRO A 41 6.68 2.94 -7.17
C PRO A 41 6.21 1.53 -6.80
N PHE A 42 5.99 1.26 -5.50
CA PHE A 42 5.43 -0.01 -5.04
C PHE A 42 3.99 -0.20 -5.54
N PHE A 43 3.14 0.81 -5.33
CA PHE A 43 1.75 0.78 -5.77
C PHE A 43 1.63 0.73 -7.30
N GLY A 44 2.44 1.51 -8.02
CA GLY A 44 2.48 1.47 -9.49
C GLY A 44 2.77 0.06 -10.03
N ARG A 45 3.63 -0.70 -9.34
CA ARG A 45 3.89 -2.10 -9.69
C ARG A 45 2.73 -3.03 -9.39
N LEU A 46 2.02 -2.82 -8.28
CA LEU A 46 0.81 -3.60 -7.97
C LEU A 46 -0.26 -3.38 -9.04
N VAL A 47 -0.45 -2.13 -9.47
CA VAL A 47 -1.35 -1.78 -10.58
C VAL A 47 -0.89 -2.42 -11.88
N GLU A 48 0.39 -2.35 -12.21
CA GLU A 48 0.95 -2.99 -13.40
C GLU A 48 0.70 -4.51 -13.42
N ASN A 49 0.93 -5.18 -12.29
CA ASN A 49 0.68 -6.61 -12.15
C ASN A 49 -0.82 -6.93 -12.35
N ALA A 50 -1.71 -6.17 -11.70
CA ALA A 50 -3.15 -6.35 -11.83
C ALA A 50 -3.64 -6.22 -13.27
N LEU A 51 -3.09 -5.27 -14.03
CA LEU A 51 -3.43 -5.09 -15.45
C LEU A 51 -2.82 -6.19 -16.35
N ARG A 52 -1.63 -6.71 -16.01
CA ARG A 52 -0.98 -7.81 -16.75
C ARG A 52 -1.65 -9.17 -16.54
N GLU A 53 -2.36 -9.35 -15.44
CA GLU A 53 -3.11 -10.58 -15.14
C GLU A 53 -4.43 -10.69 -15.91
N LEU A 54 -4.85 -9.63 -16.61
CA LEU A 54 -6.08 -9.66 -17.42
C LEU A 54 -5.95 -10.63 -18.60
N PRO A 55 -6.99 -11.45 -18.88
CA PRO A 55 -7.02 -12.30 -20.06
C PRO A 55 -6.91 -11.48 -21.34
N ALA A 56 -6.19 -12.02 -22.33
CA ALA A 56 -6.05 -11.38 -23.63
C ALA A 56 -7.40 -11.15 -24.32
N GLU A 57 -8.41 -11.98 -24.03
CA GLU A 57 -9.76 -11.87 -24.58
C GLU A 57 -10.41 -10.51 -24.28
N VAL A 58 -10.19 -9.96 -23.07
CA VAL A 58 -10.77 -8.67 -22.64
C VAL A 58 -10.32 -7.54 -23.58
N THR A 59 -9.07 -7.60 -24.03
CA THR A 59 -8.52 -6.63 -24.98
C THR A 59 -8.94 -6.92 -26.42
N ALA A 60 -9.05 -8.19 -26.79
CA ALA A 60 -9.43 -8.61 -28.14
C ALA A 60 -10.86 -8.17 -28.48
N VAL A 61 -11.80 -8.33 -27.55
CA VAL A 61 -13.21 -7.90 -27.74
C VAL A 61 -13.30 -6.39 -27.99
N GLY A 62 -12.57 -5.58 -27.20
CA GLY A 62 -12.56 -4.13 -27.37
C GLY A 62 -12.04 -3.67 -28.75
N VAL A 63 -11.06 -4.38 -29.30
CA VAL A 63 -10.51 -4.10 -30.65
C VAL A 63 -11.50 -4.52 -31.74
N VAL A 64 -12.14 -5.68 -31.62
CA VAL A 64 -13.13 -6.19 -32.59
C VAL A 64 -14.36 -5.29 -32.63
N CYS A 65 -14.77 -4.72 -31.50
CA CYS A 65 -15.86 -3.74 -31.42
C CYS A 65 -15.50 -2.36 -31.99
N GLY A 66 -14.28 -2.15 -32.50
CA GLY A 66 -13.84 -0.86 -33.08
C GLY A 66 -13.57 0.24 -32.04
N GLY A 67 -13.37 -0.12 -30.78
CA GLY A 67 -13.10 0.84 -29.71
C GLY A 67 -11.74 1.54 -29.89
N SER A 68 -11.69 2.83 -29.56
CA SER A 68 -10.41 3.54 -29.49
C SER A 68 -9.54 3.00 -28.34
N ARG A 69 -8.21 3.12 -28.43
CA ARG A 69 -7.28 2.63 -27.40
C ARG A 69 -7.65 3.11 -25.98
N TRP A 70 -8.01 4.38 -25.85
CA TRP A 70 -8.42 4.97 -24.57
C TRP A 70 -9.75 4.42 -24.06
N GLN A 71 -10.68 4.14 -24.96
CA GLN A 71 -11.96 3.52 -24.60
C GLN A 71 -11.74 2.11 -24.08
N ILE A 72 -10.91 1.30 -24.77
CA ILE A 72 -10.59 -0.07 -24.32
C ILE A 72 -9.95 -0.08 -22.93
N ILE A 73 -9.00 0.83 -22.68
CA ILE A 73 -8.35 0.95 -21.37
C ILE A 73 -9.36 1.36 -20.28
N ALA A 74 -10.09 2.45 -20.52
CA ALA A 74 -10.95 3.05 -19.50
C ALA A 74 -12.22 2.24 -19.22
N SER A 75 -12.81 1.58 -20.22
CA SER A 75 -14.07 0.87 -20.07
C SER A 75 -13.89 -0.63 -19.86
N ALA A 76 -13.05 -1.30 -20.66
CA ALA A 76 -12.93 -2.75 -20.60
C ALA A 76 -11.86 -3.19 -19.59
N GLN A 77 -10.61 -2.75 -19.77
CA GLN A 77 -9.51 -3.19 -18.91
C GLN A 77 -9.67 -2.71 -17.46
N LEU A 78 -10.04 -1.45 -17.26
CA LEU A 78 -10.18 -0.90 -15.91
C LEU A 78 -11.33 -1.57 -15.16
N SER A 79 -12.49 -1.74 -15.81
CA SER A 79 -13.66 -2.42 -15.21
C SER A 79 -13.34 -3.86 -14.84
N GLU A 80 -12.63 -4.58 -15.71
CA GLU A 80 -12.25 -5.96 -15.45
C GLU A 80 -11.21 -6.08 -14.33
N ALA A 81 -10.24 -5.16 -14.30
CA ALA A 81 -9.18 -5.13 -13.28
C ALA A 81 -9.65 -4.63 -11.91
N MET A 82 -10.86 -4.08 -11.77
CA MET A 82 -11.35 -3.48 -10.52
C MET A 82 -11.13 -4.37 -9.28
N PRO A 83 -11.47 -5.67 -9.27
CA PRO A 83 -11.24 -6.52 -8.10
C PRO A 83 -9.74 -6.65 -7.76
N ALA A 84 -8.88 -6.78 -8.78
CA ALA A 84 -7.43 -6.86 -8.59
C ALA A 84 -6.83 -5.53 -8.12
N LEU A 85 -7.34 -4.40 -8.61
CA LEU A 85 -6.93 -3.06 -8.17
C LEU A 85 -7.33 -2.79 -6.71
N VAL A 86 -8.50 -3.24 -6.27
CA VAL A 86 -8.89 -3.14 -4.85
C VAL A 86 -8.00 -4.00 -3.96
N ALA A 87 -7.66 -5.22 -4.41
CA ALA A 87 -6.68 -6.05 -3.71
C ALA A 87 -5.31 -5.37 -3.62
N ALA A 88 -4.85 -4.76 -4.72
CA ALA A 88 -3.61 -3.98 -4.75
C ALA A 88 -3.62 -2.78 -3.78
N VAL A 89 -4.73 -2.06 -3.67
CA VAL A 89 -4.89 -0.97 -2.68
C VAL A 89 -4.83 -1.53 -1.26
N THR A 90 -5.49 -2.65 -0.99
CA THR A 90 -5.49 -3.29 0.33
C THR A 90 -4.07 -3.69 0.74
N LEU A 91 -3.33 -4.34 -0.18
CA LEU A 91 -1.92 -4.68 0.03
C LEU A 91 -1.05 -3.43 0.27
N ASN A 92 -1.28 -2.37 -0.50
CA ASN A 92 -0.55 -1.12 -0.32
C ASN A 92 -0.82 -0.48 1.07
N LEU A 93 -2.05 -0.52 1.56
CA LEU A 93 -2.38 -0.02 2.91
C LEU A 93 -1.65 -0.81 4.00
N VAL A 94 -1.58 -2.14 3.87
CA VAL A 94 -0.83 -2.99 4.79
C VAL A 94 0.67 -2.62 4.76
N SER A 95 1.26 -2.48 3.58
CA SER A 95 2.66 -2.04 3.44
C SER A 95 2.89 -0.65 4.05
N MET A 96 1.94 0.29 3.93
CA MET A 96 2.06 1.61 4.55
C MET A 96 2.05 1.54 6.08
N ILE A 97 1.34 0.58 6.67
CA ILE A 97 1.37 0.33 8.13
C ILE A 97 2.74 -0.19 8.55
N GLU A 98 3.33 -1.11 7.79
CA GLU A 98 4.69 -1.60 8.04
C GLU A 98 5.72 -0.46 7.96
N TYR A 99 5.61 0.38 6.93
CA TYR A 99 6.47 1.57 6.78
C TYR A 99 6.27 2.57 7.92
N SER A 100 5.04 2.78 8.38
CA SER A 100 4.75 3.63 9.54
C SER A 100 5.36 3.06 10.82
N ALA A 101 5.31 1.74 11.02
CA ALA A 101 5.92 1.09 12.18
C ALA A 101 7.44 1.29 12.19
N ILE A 102 8.10 1.15 11.04
CA ILE A 102 9.54 1.42 10.87
C ILE A 102 9.83 2.92 11.07
N ALA A 103 9.01 3.81 10.52
CA ALA A 103 9.19 5.26 10.70
C ALA A 103 9.06 5.66 12.18
N GLY A 104 8.26 4.94 12.98
CA GLY A 104 8.15 5.10 14.42
C GLY A 104 9.48 4.99 15.15
N THR A 105 10.44 4.21 14.65
CA THR A 105 11.76 4.05 15.25
C THR A 105 12.66 5.29 15.09
N ILE A 106 12.33 6.17 14.14
CA ILE A 106 13.05 7.41 13.84
C ILE A 106 12.26 8.63 14.37
N GLY A 107 11.26 8.38 15.22
CA GLY A 107 10.50 9.45 15.88
C GLY A 107 9.32 9.99 15.06
N ALA A 108 8.80 9.20 14.10
CA ALA A 108 7.52 9.53 13.45
C ALA A 108 6.32 9.47 14.40
N GLY A 109 6.46 8.77 15.54
CA GLY A 109 5.37 8.51 16.49
C GLY A 109 4.55 7.27 16.14
N GLY A 110 3.30 7.23 16.63
CA GLY A 110 2.35 6.16 16.33
C GLY A 110 2.61 4.84 17.05
N ILE A 111 1.99 3.77 16.56
CA ILE A 111 1.99 2.44 17.18
C ILE A 111 3.40 1.82 17.16
N GLY A 112 4.18 2.03 16.09
CA GLY A 112 5.57 1.58 16.00
C GLY A 112 6.50 2.25 17.03
N TYR A 113 6.28 3.53 17.33
CA TYR A 113 7.03 4.22 18.37
C TYR A 113 6.78 3.61 19.75
N LEU A 114 5.53 3.27 20.08
CA LEU A 114 5.19 2.59 21.34
C LEU A 114 5.87 1.21 21.43
N ALA A 115 5.84 0.45 20.34
CA ALA A 115 6.46 -0.88 20.30
C ALA A 115 7.97 -0.82 20.54
N VAL A 116 8.66 0.15 19.93
CA VAL A 116 10.12 0.26 20.07
C VAL A 116 10.53 0.92 21.38
N VAL A 117 9.97 2.09 21.70
CA VAL A 117 10.45 2.89 22.83
C VAL A 117 9.97 2.33 24.16
N TYR A 118 8.73 1.82 24.23
CA TYR A 118 8.17 1.32 25.48
C TYR A 118 8.21 -0.21 25.55
N GLY A 119 7.85 -0.92 24.47
CA GLY A 119 7.92 -2.38 24.46
C GLY A 119 9.37 -2.90 24.47
N TYR A 120 10.13 -2.59 23.42
CA TYR A 120 11.46 -3.15 23.21
C TYR A 120 12.54 -2.54 24.12
N GLN A 121 12.70 -1.21 24.07
CA GLN A 121 13.80 -0.53 24.76
C GLN A 121 13.68 -0.57 26.29
N ARG A 122 12.45 -0.55 26.82
CA ARG A 122 12.20 -0.64 28.28
C ARG A 122 11.92 -2.07 28.75
N PHE A 123 11.96 -3.06 27.85
CA PHE A 123 11.63 -4.45 28.13
C PHE A 123 10.25 -4.63 28.80
N ASP A 124 9.29 -3.77 28.47
CA ASP A 124 7.92 -3.88 28.96
C ASP A 124 7.14 -4.85 28.07
N ASN A 125 7.07 -6.11 28.52
CA ASN A 125 6.35 -7.16 27.80
C ASN A 125 4.84 -6.87 27.68
N HIS A 126 4.24 -6.16 28.64
CA HIS A 126 2.81 -5.83 28.57
C HIS A 126 2.53 -4.87 27.41
N ILE A 127 3.34 -3.81 27.29
CA ILE A 127 3.22 -2.87 26.19
C ILE A 127 3.55 -3.57 24.87
N MET A 128 4.65 -4.33 24.81
CA MET A 128 5.05 -5.07 23.61
C MET A 128 3.88 -5.92 23.06
N ILE A 129 3.28 -6.76 23.91
CA ILE A 129 2.16 -7.63 23.52
C ILE A 129 0.95 -6.80 23.09
N ALA A 130 0.61 -5.74 23.83
CA ALA A 130 -0.50 -4.86 23.47
C ALA A 130 -0.31 -4.22 22.08
N THR A 131 0.89 -3.73 21.77
CA THR A 131 1.21 -3.20 20.42
C THR A 131 1.11 -4.25 19.32
N ILE A 132 1.63 -5.46 19.56
CA ILE A 132 1.56 -6.56 18.59
C ILE A 132 0.10 -6.90 18.29
N VAL A 133 -0.72 -7.08 19.33
CA VAL A 133 -2.15 -7.37 19.18
C VAL A 133 -2.88 -6.25 18.45
N ALA A 134 -2.59 -4.99 18.77
CA ALA A 134 -3.18 -3.84 18.09
C ALA A 134 -2.81 -3.78 16.60
N LEU A 135 -1.54 -4.04 16.24
CA LEU A 135 -1.09 -4.10 14.84
C LEU A 135 -1.76 -5.23 14.08
N ILE A 136 -1.78 -6.44 14.65
CA ILE A 136 -2.45 -7.60 14.04
C ILE A 136 -3.93 -7.29 13.83
N ALA A 137 -4.63 -6.78 14.85
CA ALA A 137 -6.05 -6.43 14.74
C ALA A 137 -6.30 -5.39 13.63
N THR A 138 -5.44 -4.36 13.53
CA THR A 138 -5.56 -3.31 12.51
C THR A 138 -5.34 -3.87 11.10
N ILE A 139 -4.30 -4.68 10.90
CA ILE A 139 -4.00 -5.31 9.61
C ILE A 139 -5.12 -6.26 9.21
N GLN A 140 -5.57 -7.11 10.12
CA GLN A 140 -6.67 -8.06 9.88
C GLN A 140 -7.98 -7.34 9.55
N LEU A 141 -8.28 -6.22 10.20
CA LEU A 141 -9.46 -5.41 9.89
C LEU A 141 -9.41 -4.88 8.44
N ILE A 142 -8.25 -4.34 8.04
CA ILE A 142 -8.07 -3.80 6.68
C ILE A 142 -8.15 -4.91 5.63
N GLN A 143 -7.49 -6.04 5.87
CA GLN A 143 -7.55 -7.20 4.97
C GLN A 143 -8.98 -7.73 4.86
N PHE A 144 -9.68 -7.91 5.97
CA PHE A 144 -11.07 -8.37 5.98
C PHE A 144 -12.00 -7.44 5.19
N LEU A 145 -11.86 -6.12 5.36
CA LEU A 145 -12.64 -5.13 4.60
C LEU A 145 -12.29 -5.16 3.11
N GLY A 146 -11.00 -5.27 2.79
CA GLY A 146 -10.50 -5.37 1.42
C GLY A 146 -11.04 -6.62 0.71
N ASP A 147 -10.90 -7.78 1.32
CA ASP A 147 -11.39 -9.06 0.78
C ASP A 147 -12.90 -9.05 0.57
N ARG A 148 -13.65 -8.46 1.51
CA ARG A 148 -15.10 -8.30 1.37
C ARG A 148 -15.46 -7.41 0.18
N LEU A 149 -14.70 -6.34 -0.06
CA LEU A 149 -14.91 -5.45 -1.21
C LEU A 149 -14.55 -6.15 -2.53
N VAL A 150 -13.44 -6.88 -2.57
CA VAL A 150 -13.02 -7.68 -3.73
C VAL A 150 -14.08 -8.72 -4.08
N ASN A 151 -14.59 -9.47 -3.10
CA ASN A 151 -15.61 -10.49 -3.32
C ASN A 151 -16.92 -9.88 -3.85
N ARG A 152 -17.32 -8.71 -3.36
CA ARG A 152 -18.49 -8.00 -3.90
C ARG A 152 -18.31 -7.61 -5.37
N LEU A 153 -17.13 -7.12 -5.74
CA LEU A 153 -16.84 -6.72 -7.13
C LEU A 153 -16.81 -7.93 -8.08
N ARG A 154 -16.24 -9.06 -7.62
CA ARG A 154 -16.25 -10.32 -8.39
C ARG A 154 -17.67 -10.83 -8.66
N HIS A 155 -18.55 -10.76 -7.67
CA HIS A 155 -19.96 -11.17 -7.84
C HIS A 155 -20.72 -10.29 -8.85
N THR A 156 -20.41 -9.00 -8.93
CA THR A 156 -21.03 -8.11 -9.92
C THR A 156 -20.60 -8.44 -11.35
N GLN A 157 -19.33 -8.82 -11.56
CA GLN A 157 -18.82 -9.23 -12.88
C GLN A 157 -19.40 -10.56 -13.35
N GLY A 158 -19.56 -11.55 -12.44
CA GLY A 158 -20.17 -12.84 -12.77
C GLY A 158 -21.68 -12.79 -13.09
N ASN A 159 -22.34 -11.65 -12.87
CA ASN A 159 -23.75 -11.43 -13.19
C ASN A 159 -23.96 -10.70 -14.54
N LEU A 160 -22.88 -10.28 -15.20
CA LEU A 160 -22.86 -9.54 -16.46
C LEU A 160 -22.39 -10.39 -17.66
N VAL A 161 -22.02 -11.66 -17.42
CA VAL A 161 -21.67 -12.68 -18.42
C VAL A 161 -22.77 -13.74 -18.45
#